data_AF-A0A0G2EZW7-F1
#
_entry.id   AF-A0A0G2EZW7-F1
#
_cell.length_a   1.000
_cell.length_b   1.000
_cell.length_c   1.000
_cell.angle_alpha   90.00
_cell.angle_beta   90.00
_cell.angle_gamma   90.00
#
_symmetry.space_group_name_H-M   'P 1'
#
loop_
_entity.id
_entity.type
_entity.pdbx_description
1 polymer ?
#
loop_
_entity_poly.entity_id
_entity_poly.type
_entity_poly.pdbx_seq_one_letter_code
_entity_poly.pdbx_strand_id
1 'polypeptide(L)'
;MPAIPDLERRLQQHKSHGQRSCLPDAITDSRQDGCPLSYESSAALKFVVNVFVWIDALARVATGSTPIFHGRGHLLRRPAGMMQLEQLTGCENWVVSHMVDIGALDEWKKEMQATQRLSLRDLVARAAAIEGPLTKAAAARLGSTESVAARVGGLDAHRKANRRTCVTHLFALAALTYLHVVVSGFNPALDEVRRTVADTLAALEALPDPRLLVHLAWPLTVTGCMAQPHQEGVFRDLLARADQGSGSGGGDDPALGRCRVAMQVMEGVWKRRDSLPDNWAAAMQLGGTPVLLL
;
A
#
# COMPACT_ATOMS: atom_id res chain seq x y z
N MET A 1 -61.21 32.25 -9.86
CA MET A 1 -61.96 32.66 -11.08
C MET A 1 -62.29 34.13 -10.94
N PRO A 2 -62.35 34.96 -12.01
CA PRO A 2 -61.72 34.87 -13.35
C PRO A 2 -60.35 35.63 -13.33
N ALA A 3 -59.62 36.06 -14.38
CA ALA A 3 -59.38 35.65 -15.78
C ALA A 3 -58.01 36.22 -16.25
N ILE A 4 -57.64 36.01 -17.53
CA ILE A 4 -56.49 36.59 -18.27
C ILE A 4 -57.06 37.29 -19.53
N PRO A 5 -56.48 38.42 -20.02
CA PRO A 5 -55.78 38.47 -21.33
C PRO A 5 -54.54 39.40 -21.26
N ASP A 6 -53.36 39.16 -21.84
CA ASP A 6 -52.82 38.38 -22.96
C ASP A 6 -52.97 38.96 -24.40
N LEU A 7 -51.80 39.04 -25.05
CA LEU A 7 -51.43 39.25 -26.46
C LEU A 7 -52.05 40.40 -27.31
N GLU A 8 -51.35 40.69 -28.42
CA GLU A 8 -51.77 41.58 -29.54
C GLU A 8 -51.84 43.12 -29.35
N ARG A 9 -50.77 43.72 -28.82
CA ARG A 9 -50.16 44.86 -29.54
C ARG A 9 -48.75 44.47 -29.97
N ARG A 10 -48.60 43.91 -31.18
CA ARG A 10 -48.60 44.65 -32.46
C ARG A 10 -47.53 45.74 -32.42
N LEU A 11 -46.32 45.44 -32.89
CA LEU A 11 -45.88 45.52 -34.30
C LEU A 11 -45.11 46.83 -34.52
N GLN A 12 -44.22 46.84 -35.53
CA GLN A 12 -43.65 48.04 -36.15
C GLN A 12 -42.58 48.85 -35.37
N GLN A 13 -41.48 48.20 -34.99
CA GLN A 13 -40.13 48.79 -35.06
C GLN A 13 -39.13 47.74 -35.60
N HIS A 14 -39.35 47.12 -36.75
CA HIS A 14 -38.85 47.63 -38.05
C HIS A 14 -37.56 48.47 -37.90
N LYS A 15 -36.41 47.79 -37.87
CA LYS A 15 -35.48 47.61 -39.02
C LYS A 15 -34.62 48.83 -39.37
N SER A 16 -33.31 48.66 -39.09
CA SER A 16 -32.14 49.06 -39.89
C SER A 16 -31.97 50.52 -40.35
N HIS A 17 -30.81 51.10 -40.04
CA HIS A 17 -29.93 51.81 -40.98
C HIS A 17 -28.52 51.97 -40.37
N GLY A 18 -27.45 51.92 -41.19
CA GLY A 18 -26.09 52.35 -40.81
C GLY A 18 -25.02 51.25 -40.69
N GLN A 19 -24.34 50.96 -41.81
CA GLN A 19 -23.21 50.03 -41.88
C GLN A 19 -21.97 50.76 -42.43
N ARG A 20 -20.84 50.74 -41.70
CA ARG A 20 -19.42 51.08 -42.03
C ARG A 20 -18.64 51.09 -40.69
N SER A 21 -17.40 50.64 -40.55
CA SER A 21 -16.44 50.01 -41.48
C SER A 21 -15.26 49.36 -40.71
N CYS A 22 -14.52 48.49 -41.40
CA CYS A 22 -13.14 48.02 -41.10
C CYS A 22 -12.92 46.86 -40.09
N LEU A 23 -12.14 45.89 -40.59
CA LEU A 23 -11.56 44.70 -39.93
C LEU A 23 -10.20 45.07 -39.25
N PRO A 24 -9.41 44.10 -38.75
CA PRO A 24 -9.66 43.32 -37.54
C PRO A 24 -8.43 43.34 -36.60
N ASP A 25 -8.57 42.84 -35.36
CA ASP A 25 -7.39 42.31 -34.66
C ASP A 25 -7.74 40.95 -34.03
N ALA A 26 -7.06 39.92 -34.52
CA ALA A 26 -7.20 38.56 -34.04
C ALA A 26 -6.17 38.30 -32.95
N ILE A 27 -6.61 38.20 -31.71
CA ILE A 27 -5.89 37.42 -30.70
C ILE A 27 -6.82 36.30 -30.24
N THR A 28 -6.60 35.13 -30.83
CA THR A 28 -7.12 33.86 -30.34
C THR A 28 -6.56 33.60 -28.95
N ASP A 29 -7.31 33.94 -27.90
CA ASP A 29 -7.09 33.33 -26.59
C ASP A 29 -7.64 31.90 -26.64
N SER A 30 -6.73 30.97 -26.92
CA SER A 30 -6.99 29.53 -26.94
C SER A 30 -7.27 29.04 -25.52
N ARG A 31 -8.53 29.18 -25.09
CA ARG A 31 -9.03 28.45 -23.92
C ARG A 31 -8.73 26.97 -24.10
N GLN A 32 -7.90 26.47 -23.19
CA GLN A 32 -7.55 25.05 -23.13
C GLN A 32 -8.76 24.27 -22.63
N ASP A 33 -9.65 23.91 -23.54
CA ASP A 33 -10.59 22.81 -23.37
C ASP A 33 -9.78 21.50 -23.30
N GLY A 34 -9.20 21.25 -22.13
CA GLY A 34 -8.59 19.98 -21.80
C GLY A 34 -9.67 18.92 -21.79
N CYS A 35 -9.81 18.22 -22.93
CA CYS A 35 -10.82 17.19 -23.13
C CYS A 35 -10.81 16.21 -21.94
N PRO A 36 -11.88 16.15 -21.13
CA PRO A 36 -11.89 15.29 -19.96
C PRO A 36 -11.80 13.84 -20.44
N LEU A 37 -10.77 13.13 -19.97
CA LEU A 37 -10.58 11.71 -20.25
C LEU A 37 -11.91 10.96 -20.04
N SER A 38 -12.26 10.07 -20.99
CA SER A 38 -13.39 9.15 -20.81
C SER A 38 -13.34 8.52 -19.42
N TYR A 39 -14.50 8.30 -18.80
CA TYR A 39 -14.59 7.68 -17.48
C TYR A 39 -13.76 6.39 -17.39
N GLU A 40 -13.78 5.58 -18.46
CA GLU A 40 -12.99 4.36 -18.60
C GLU A 40 -11.48 4.63 -18.64
N SER A 41 -11.04 5.62 -19.43
CA SER A 41 -9.63 6.04 -19.49
C SER A 41 -9.15 6.65 -18.16
N SER A 42 -10.02 7.38 -17.45
CA SER A 42 -9.74 7.92 -16.11
C SER A 42 -9.59 6.81 -15.08
N ALA A 43 -10.47 5.81 -15.12
CA ALA A 43 -10.41 4.63 -14.25
C ALA A 43 -9.16 3.79 -14.56
N ALA A 44 -8.89 3.47 -15.84
CA ALA A 44 -7.71 2.73 -16.26
C ALA A 44 -6.40 3.44 -15.87
N LEU A 45 -6.31 4.76 -16.08
CA LEU A 45 -5.15 5.54 -15.66
C LEU A 45 -4.94 5.50 -14.14
N LYS A 46 -6.01 5.66 -13.35
CA LYS A 46 -5.96 5.50 -11.88
C LYS A 46 -5.53 4.09 -11.47
N PHE A 47 -5.97 3.05 -12.17
CA PHE A 47 -5.59 1.66 -11.88
C PHE A 47 -4.08 1.47 -12.12
N VAL A 48 -3.60 1.88 -13.28
CA VAL A 48 -2.18 1.79 -13.65
C VAL A 48 -1.30 2.58 -12.68
N VAL A 49 -1.67 3.82 -12.34
CA VAL A 49 -0.96 4.62 -11.32
C VAL A 49 -0.96 3.91 -9.96
N ASN A 50 -2.10 3.38 -9.52
CA ASN A 50 -2.20 2.63 -8.27
C ASN A 50 -1.31 1.36 -8.25
N VAL A 51 -1.27 0.61 -9.35
CA VAL A 51 -0.37 -0.55 -9.52
C VAL A 51 1.09 -0.10 -9.43
N PHE A 52 1.48 0.98 -10.13
CA PHE A 52 2.83 1.51 -10.05
C PHE A 52 3.20 2.03 -8.66
N VAL A 53 2.27 2.62 -7.91
CA VAL A 53 2.50 3.06 -6.53
C VAL A 53 2.69 1.87 -5.59
N TRP A 54 1.90 0.80 -5.76
CA TRP A 54 2.09 -0.45 -5.02
C TRP A 54 3.46 -1.07 -5.31
N ILE A 55 3.82 -1.16 -6.59
CA ILE A 55 5.11 -1.68 -7.05
C ILE A 55 6.26 -0.83 -6.53
N ASP A 56 6.17 0.50 -6.62
CA ASP A 56 7.19 1.44 -6.13
C ASP A 56 7.34 1.33 -4.61
N ALA A 57 6.24 1.28 -3.85
CA ALA A 57 6.29 1.08 -2.40
C ALA A 57 6.97 -0.26 -2.01
N LEU A 58 6.57 -1.36 -2.64
CA LEU A 58 7.18 -2.67 -2.38
C LEU A 58 8.65 -2.73 -2.83
N ALA A 59 8.99 -2.15 -3.98
CA ALA A 59 10.36 -2.08 -4.47
C ALA A 59 11.24 -1.21 -3.56
N ARG A 60 10.75 -0.05 -3.10
CA ARG A 60 11.42 0.80 -2.10
C ARG A 60 11.73 0.03 -0.83
N VAL A 61 10.77 -0.73 -0.29
CA VAL A 61 11.04 -1.57 0.89
C VAL A 61 12.06 -2.65 0.54
N ALA A 62 11.88 -3.38 -0.56
CA ALA A 62 12.73 -4.54 -0.89
C ALA A 62 14.18 -4.16 -1.25
N THR A 63 14.43 -3.01 -1.89
CA THR A 63 15.78 -2.63 -2.36
C THR A 63 16.40 -1.48 -1.57
N GLY A 64 15.58 -0.70 -0.86
CA GLY A 64 15.99 0.54 -0.18
C GLY A 64 16.42 1.67 -1.10
N SER A 65 16.13 1.56 -2.40
CA SER A 65 16.48 2.54 -3.44
C SER A 65 15.57 3.78 -3.40
N THR A 66 16.09 4.92 -3.84
CA THR A 66 15.29 6.11 -4.14
C THR A 66 14.36 5.83 -5.33
N PRO A 67 13.05 6.11 -5.26
CA PRO A 67 12.09 5.73 -6.30
C PRO A 67 12.13 6.62 -7.53
N ILE A 68 11.43 6.18 -8.57
CA ILE A 68 11.17 6.96 -9.79
C ILE A 68 10.27 8.19 -9.48
N PHE A 69 9.47 8.13 -8.40
CA PHE A 69 8.52 9.18 -8.00
C PHE A 69 8.98 10.04 -6.81
N HIS A 70 10.29 10.21 -6.61
CA HIS A 70 10.84 11.08 -5.57
C HIS A 70 10.22 12.50 -5.64
N GLY A 71 9.84 13.05 -4.47
CA GLY A 71 9.15 14.35 -4.35
C GLY A 71 7.65 14.38 -4.69
N ARG A 72 7.06 13.30 -5.24
CA ARG A 72 5.63 13.28 -5.65
C ARG A 72 4.67 12.64 -4.65
N GLY A 73 5.07 12.46 -3.39
CA GLY A 73 4.20 11.96 -2.32
C GLY A 73 2.89 12.74 -2.13
N HIS A 74 2.83 14.01 -2.56
CA HIS A 74 1.60 14.81 -2.57
C HIS A 74 0.53 14.30 -3.57
N LEU A 75 0.92 13.60 -4.65
CA LEU A 75 0.00 12.89 -5.55
C LEU A 75 -0.60 11.67 -4.85
N LEU A 76 0.12 11.10 -3.88
CA LEU A 76 -0.33 9.99 -3.04
C LEU A 76 -1.20 10.48 -1.86
N ARG A 77 -0.98 11.71 -1.41
CA ARG A 77 -1.63 12.30 -0.23
C ARG A 77 -3.00 12.94 -0.49
N ARG A 78 -3.57 12.82 -1.71
CA ARG A 78 -4.89 13.38 -2.05
C ARG A 78 -5.97 12.30 -1.94
N PRO A 79 -6.85 12.31 -0.92
CA PRO A 79 -7.77 11.18 -0.66
C PRO A 79 -8.89 11.01 -1.71
N ALA A 80 -9.10 12.02 -2.55
CA ALA A 80 -10.19 12.08 -3.52
C ALA A 80 -9.85 11.34 -4.82
N GLY A 81 -9.92 10.01 -4.80
CA GLY A 81 -9.98 9.20 -6.03
C GLY A 81 -8.96 8.06 -6.17
N MET A 82 -8.18 7.74 -5.13
CA MET A 82 -7.47 6.47 -5.09
C MET A 82 -8.48 5.32 -5.08
N MET A 83 -8.42 4.47 -6.10
CA MET A 83 -9.30 3.30 -6.19
C MET A 83 -8.91 2.23 -5.17
N GLN A 84 -9.79 1.27 -4.98
CA GLN A 84 -9.66 0.15 -4.04
C GLN A 84 -8.45 -0.73 -4.41
N LEU A 85 -7.27 -0.44 -3.85
CA LEU A 85 -6.08 -1.29 -3.96
C LEU A 85 -6.36 -2.68 -3.36
N GLU A 86 -7.29 -2.74 -2.41
CA GLU A 86 -7.97 -3.93 -1.89
C GLU A 86 -8.30 -5.00 -2.93
N GLN A 87 -8.65 -4.61 -4.17
CA GLN A 87 -8.99 -5.56 -5.24
C GLN A 87 -7.75 -6.19 -5.90
N LEU A 88 -6.62 -5.49 -5.86
CA LEU A 88 -5.33 -5.91 -6.42
C LEU A 88 -4.48 -6.67 -5.39
N THR A 89 -4.44 -6.16 -4.16
CA THR A 89 -3.48 -6.59 -3.11
C THR A 89 -4.13 -7.44 -2.03
N GLY A 90 -5.45 -7.40 -1.89
CA GLY A 90 -6.18 -7.95 -0.74
C GLY A 90 -6.07 -7.11 0.54
N CYS A 91 -5.29 -6.02 0.51
CA CYS A 91 -4.99 -5.14 1.65
C CYS A 91 -5.69 -3.77 1.48
N GLU A 92 -6.23 -3.23 2.56
CA GLU A 92 -6.89 -1.92 2.54
C GLU A 92 -5.91 -0.75 2.38
N ASN A 93 -6.35 0.27 1.62
CA ASN A 93 -5.52 1.40 1.17
C ASN A 93 -4.76 2.13 2.30
N TRP A 94 -5.31 2.19 3.52
CA TRP A 94 -4.70 2.91 4.65
C TRP A 94 -3.36 2.31 5.10
N VAL A 95 -3.18 0.99 5.01
CA VAL A 95 -1.89 0.34 5.32
C VAL A 95 -0.86 0.75 4.28
N VAL A 96 -1.28 0.80 3.02
CA VAL A 96 -0.43 1.18 1.88
C VAL A 96 0.05 2.63 2.02
N SER A 97 -0.83 3.53 2.46
CA SER A 97 -0.44 4.92 2.80
C SER A 97 0.66 4.94 3.87
N HIS A 98 0.53 4.15 4.94
CA HIS A 98 1.58 4.06 5.96
C HIS A 98 2.86 3.39 5.44
N MET A 99 2.79 2.37 4.59
CA MET A 99 4.00 1.79 3.95
C MET A 99 4.76 2.84 3.13
N VAL A 100 4.05 3.71 2.41
CA VAL A 100 4.63 4.85 1.69
C VAL A 100 5.25 5.87 2.66
N ASP A 101 4.56 6.20 3.76
CA ASP A 101 5.07 7.13 4.77
C ASP A 101 6.35 6.59 5.45
N ILE A 102 6.43 5.28 5.76
CA ILE A 102 7.63 4.63 6.31
C ILE A 102 8.76 4.63 5.29
N GLY A 103 8.46 4.33 4.02
CA GLY A 103 9.44 4.42 2.93
C GLY A 103 10.02 5.83 2.79
N ALA A 104 9.20 6.87 2.90
CA ALA A 104 9.64 8.27 2.91
C ALA A 104 10.45 8.62 4.17
N LEU A 105 10.13 8.04 5.33
CA LEU A 105 10.91 8.19 6.56
C LEU A 105 12.31 7.59 6.44
N ASP A 106 12.45 6.40 5.83
CA ASP A 106 13.73 5.73 5.59
C ASP A 106 14.65 6.56 4.67
N GLU A 107 14.10 7.11 3.58
CA GLU A 107 14.84 8.00 2.66
C GLU A 107 15.25 9.31 3.32
N TRP A 108 14.35 9.95 4.08
CA TRP A 108 14.71 11.13 4.88
C TRP A 108 15.79 10.81 5.93
N LYS A 109 15.71 9.65 6.61
CA LYS A 109 16.74 9.20 7.57
C LYS A 109 18.09 9.08 6.88
N LYS A 110 18.14 8.41 5.71
CA LYS A 110 19.36 8.28 4.89
C LYS A 110 19.93 9.63 4.45
N GLU A 111 19.09 10.56 4.00
CA GLU A 111 19.49 11.93 3.61
C GLU A 111 20.09 12.71 4.80
N MET A 112 19.44 12.67 5.97
CA MET A 112 19.93 13.33 7.17
C MET A 112 21.19 12.67 7.75
N GLN A 113 21.35 11.36 7.58
CA GLN A 113 22.60 10.65 7.91
C GLN A 113 23.74 11.05 6.97
N ALA A 114 23.51 11.08 5.66
CA ALA A 114 24.51 11.49 4.67
C ALA A 114 24.97 12.95 4.88
N THR A 115 24.06 13.83 5.30
CA THR A 115 24.38 15.24 5.61
C THR A 115 24.81 15.48 7.06
N GLN A 116 24.95 14.44 7.89
CA GLN A 116 25.32 14.50 9.32
C GLN A 116 24.42 15.44 10.15
N ARG A 117 23.12 15.48 9.82
CA ARG A 117 22.08 16.32 10.43
C ARG A 117 20.94 15.50 11.07
N LEU A 118 21.11 14.18 11.22
CA LEU A 118 20.08 13.33 11.82
C LEU A 118 19.86 13.69 13.30
N SER A 119 18.72 14.33 13.56
CA SER A 119 18.16 14.52 14.90
C SER A 119 17.40 13.27 15.32
N LEU A 120 17.88 12.55 16.34
CA LEU A 120 17.19 11.39 16.91
C LEU A 120 15.79 11.75 17.43
N ARG A 121 15.65 12.96 17.99
CA ARG A 121 14.35 13.50 18.44
C ARG A 121 13.36 13.60 17.28
N ASP A 122 13.80 14.10 16.13
CA ASP A 122 12.92 14.28 14.98
C ASP A 122 12.60 12.95 14.29
N LEU A 123 13.54 12.01 14.29
CA LEU A 123 13.31 10.63 13.84
C LEU A 123 12.21 9.96 14.69
N VAL A 124 12.33 10.01 16.02
CA VAL A 124 11.33 9.45 16.94
C VAL A 124 9.98 10.15 16.80
N ALA A 125 9.95 11.48 16.67
CA ALA A 125 8.71 12.23 16.49
C ALA A 125 7.98 11.88 15.18
N ARG A 126 8.73 11.72 14.08
CA ARG A 126 8.17 11.29 12.78
C ARG A 126 7.70 9.84 12.80
N ALA A 127 8.45 8.95 13.45
CA ALA A 127 8.05 7.55 13.62
C ALA A 127 6.75 7.42 14.41
N ALA A 128 6.64 8.08 15.57
CA ALA A 128 5.45 8.08 16.42
C ALA A 128 4.20 8.61 15.70
N ALA A 129 4.37 9.59 14.79
CA ALA A 129 3.29 10.11 13.96
C ALA A 129 2.73 9.08 12.94
N ILE A 130 3.49 8.04 12.61
CA ILE A 130 3.05 6.91 11.77
C ILE A 130 2.56 5.75 12.66
N GLU A 131 3.34 5.38 13.67
CA GLU A 131 3.10 4.22 14.54
C GLU A 131 1.77 4.31 15.29
N GLY A 132 1.44 5.47 15.86
CA GLY A 132 0.22 5.68 16.64
C GLY A 132 -1.06 5.43 15.82
N PRO A 133 -1.24 6.10 14.65
CA PRO A 133 -2.34 5.82 13.74
C PRO A 133 -2.37 4.38 13.22
N LEU A 134 -1.22 3.83 12.82
CA LEU A 134 -1.10 2.47 12.28
C LEU A 134 -1.53 1.40 13.31
N THR A 135 -1.00 1.49 14.53
CA THR A 135 -1.35 0.59 15.65
C THR A 135 -2.82 0.69 16.01
N LYS A 136 -3.35 1.93 16.12
CA LYS A 136 -4.77 2.15 16.42
C LYS A 136 -5.69 1.58 15.34
N ALA A 137 -5.34 1.75 14.07
CA ALA A 137 -6.12 1.27 12.94
C ALA A 137 -6.07 -0.26 12.77
N ALA A 138 -4.94 -0.90 13.15
CA ALA A 138 -4.80 -2.35 13.22
C ALA A 138 -5.65 -2.95 14.34
N ALA A 139 -5.57 -2.41 15.57
CA ALA A 139 -6.35 -2.87 16.72
C ALA A 139 -7.86 -2.70 16.52
N ALA A 140 -8.29 -1.56 15.97
CA ALA A 140 -9.71 -1.30 15.68
C ALA A 140 -10.32 -2.30 14.67
N ARG A 141 -9.50 -2.89 13.78
CA ARG A 141 -9.95 -3.86 12.78
C ARG A 141 -10.19 -5.23 13.35
N LEU A 142 -9.29 -5.73 14.22
CA LEU A 142 -9.51 -6.98 14.96
C LEU A 142 -10.87 -6.96 15.69
N GLY A 143 -11.16 -5.90 16.45
CA GLY A 143 -12.44 -5.72 17.15
C GLY A 143 -13.65 -5.42 16.25
N SER A 144 -13.45 -5.06 14.98
CA SER A 144 -14.55 -4.84 14.02
C SER A 144 -15.02 -6.13 13.35
N THR A 145 -14.14 -7.12 13.20
CA THR A 145 -14.43 -8.41 12.54
C THR A 145 -15.61 -9.15 13.20
N GLU A 146 -15.69 -9.13 14.52
CA GLU A 146 -16.79 -9.72 15.30
C GLU A 146 -18.15 -9.03 15.05
N SER A 147 -18.12 -7.70 14.87
CA SER A 147 -19.31 -6.84 14.81
C SER A 147 -19.97 -6.83 13.42
N VAL A 148 -19.18 -6.86 12.35
CA VAL A 148 -19.69 -6.82 10.97
C VAL A 148 -20.21 -8.19 10.51
N ALA A 149 -19.59 -9.28 10.97
CA ALA A 149 -20.00 -10.66 10.68
C ALA A 149 -21.46 -10.95 11.05
N ALA A 150 -21.96 -10.35 12.14
CA ALA A 150 -23.30 -10.59 12.66
C ALA A 150 -24.43 -9.84 11.93
N ARG A 151 -24.14 -8.88 11.02
CA ARG A 151 -25.11 -7.79 10.72
C ARG A 151 -25.58 -7.59 9.28
N VAL A 152 -24.83 -7.92 8.21
CA VAL A 152 -25.13 -7.31 6.88
C VAL A 152 -25.04 -8.19 5.61
N GLY A 153 -24.49 -9.42 5.61
CA GLY A 153 -24.30 -10.13 4.32
C GLY A 153 -24.22 -11.65 4.36
N GLY A 154 -24.65 -12.28 3.26
CA GLY A 154 -24.57 -13.73 3.04
C GLY A 154 -23.13 -14.27 3.08
N LEU A 155 -22.99 -15.58 3.28
CA LEU A 155 -21.72 -16.24 3.63
C LEU A 155 -20.50 -15.81 2.81
N ASP A 156 -20.64 -15.61 1.50
CA ASP A 156 -19.50 -15.28 0.63
C ASP A 156 -19.03 -13.83 0.75
N ALA A 157 -19.94 -12.90 1.02
CA ALA A 157 -19.59 -11.51 1.35
C ALA A 157 -18.85 -11.47 2.70
N HIS A 158 -19.35 -12.22 3.69
CA HIS A 158 -18.69 -12.38 4.98
C HIS A 158 -17.28 -12.99 4.85
N ARG A 159 -17.13 -14.11 4.12
CA ARG A 159 -15.82 -14.74 3.83
C ARG A 159 -14.86 -13.77 3.15
N LYS A 160 -15.31 -13.01 2.15
CA LYS A 160 -14.48 -12.03 1.43
C LYS A 160 -14.03 -10.88 2.34
N ALA A 161 -14.91 -10.39 3.21
CA ALA A 161 -14.58 -9.37 4.20
C ALA A 161 -13.56 -9.90 5.22
N ASN A 162 -13.80 -11.07 5.82
CA ASN A 162 -12.90 -11.68 6.80
C ASN A 162 -11.50 -11.93 6.22
N ARG A 163 -11.40 -12.52 5.02
CA ARG A 163 -10.13 -12.71 4.29
C ARG A 163 -9.36 -11.39 4.11
N ARG A 164 -10.05 -10.30 3.74
CA ARG A 164 -9.45 -8.97 3.61
C ARG A 164 -8.96 -8.43 4.95
N THR A 165 -9.73 -8.58 6.02
CA THR A 165 -9.33 -8.12 7.36
C THR A 165 -8.08 -8.84 7.84
N CYS A 166 -7.99 -10.17 7.66
CA CYS A 166 -6.79 -10.95 7.97
C CYS A 166 -5.56 -10.47 7.18
N VAL A 167 -5.66 -10.34 5.85
CA VAL A 167 -4.55 -9.88 4.99
C VAL A 167 -4.13 -8.47 5.38
N THR A 168 -5.08 -7.55 5.54
CA THR A 168 -4.82 -6.15 5.93
C THR A 168 -4.14 -6.05 7.30
N HIS A 169 -4.56 -6.87 8.26
CA HIS A 169 -3.95 -6.91 9.59
C HIS A 169 -2.49 -7.38 9.54
N LEU A 170 -2.19 -8.43 8.78
CA LEU A 170 -0.83 -8.93 8.58
C LEU A 170 0.09 -7.92 7.88
N PHE A 171 -0.43 -7.20 6.87
CA PHE A 171 0.30 -6.08 6.27
C PHE A 171 0.56 -4.94 7.28
N ALA A 172 -0.37 -4.66 8.19
CA ALA A 172 -0.19 -3.63 9.21
C ALA A 172 0.88 -4.02 10.25
N LEU A 173 0.91 -5.28 10.71
CA LEU A 173 1.95 -5.79 11.62
C LEU A 173 3.33 -5.81 10.95
N ALA A 174 3.41 -6.21 9.68
CA ALA A 174 4.65 -6.13 8.91
C ALA A 174 5.10 -4.68 8.69
N ALA A 175 4.19 -3.73 8.45
CA ALA A 175 4.51 -2.31 8.37
C ALA A 175 5.04 -1.76 9.71
N LEU A 176 4.50 -2.18 10.85
CA LEU A 176 5.05 -1.83 12.17
C LEU A 176 6.46 -2.39 12.35
N THR A 177 6.68 -3.66 12.02
CA THR A 177 8.01 -4.31 12.07
C THR A 177 9.01 -3.57 11.18
N TYR A 178 8.62 -3.19 9.96
CA TYR A 178 9.47 -2.40 9.06
C TYR A 178 9.75 -1.00 9.61
N LEU A 179 8.78 -0.34 10.23
CA LEU A 179 8.99 0.95 10.89
C LEU A 179 10.01 0.86 12.04
N HIS A 180 9.89 -0.15 12.92
CA HIS A 180 10.88 -0.40 13.98
C HIS A 180 12.28 -0.61 13.40
N VAL A 181 12.40 -1.37 12.31
CA VAL A 181 13.69 -1.60 11.62
C VAL A 181 14.23 -0.31 10.96
N VAL A 182 13.37 0.52 10.37
CA VAL A 182 13.76 1.81 9.79
C VAL A 182 14.24 2.78 10.88
N VAL A 183 13.63 2.80 12.06
CA VAL A 183 14.03 3.66 13.17
C VAL A 183 15.28 3.13 13.86
N SER A 184 15.21 1.91 14.37
CA SER A 184 16.13 1.29 15.34
C SER A 184 17.24 0.45 14.69
N GLY A 185 17.17 0.20 13.38
CA GLY A 185 18.12 -0.63 12.61
C GLY A 185 17.70 -2.09 12.47
N PHE A 186 18.46 -2.88 11.72
CA PHE A 186 18.24 -4.32 11.55
C PHE A 186 18.60 -5.08 12.83
N ASN A 187 17.77 -4.98 13.87
CA ASN A 187 18.01 -5.58 15.17
C ASN A 187 16.82 -6.43 15.63
N PRO A 188 16.82 -7.75 15.38
CA PRO A 188 15.73 -8.63 15.77
C PRO A 188 15.62 -8.87 17.28
N ALA A 189 16.61 -8.44 18.08
CA ALA A 189 16.59 -8.60 19.54
C ALA A 189 15.74 -7.54 20.27
N LEU A 190 15.32 -6.46 19.59
CA LEU A 190 14.50 -5.41 20.18
C LEU A 190 13.09 -5.93 20.52
N ASP A 191 12.60 -5.61 21.72
CA ASP A 191 11.30 -6.13 22.18
C ASP A 191 10.10 -5.65 21.35
N GLU A 192 10.19 -4.47 20.73
CA GLU A 192 9.17 -3.97 19.77
C GLU A 192 9.07 -4.88 18.54
N VAL A 193 10.21 -5.24 17.96
CA VAL A 193 10.32 -6.17 16.82
C VAL A 193 9.90 -7.59 17.23
N ARG A 194 10.35 -8.07 18.39
CA ARG A 194 9.98 -9.41 18.90
C ARG A 194 8.47 -9.54 19.12
N ARG A 195 7.83 -8.48 19.63
CA ARG A 195 6.37 -8.41 19.79
C ARG A 195 5.65 -8.44 18.45
N THR A 196 5.98 -7.55 17.51
CA THR A 196 5.29 -7.53 16.21
C THR A 196 5.49 -8.80 15.39
N VAL A 197 6.66 -9.46 15.49
CA VAL A 197 6.89 -10.78 14.88
C VAL A 197 6.03 -11.86 15.53
N ALA A 198 5.92 -11.88 16.87
CA ALA A 198 5.07 -12.84 17.58
C ALA A 198 3.57 -12.65 17.24
N ASP A 199 3.11 -11.40 17.23
CA ASP A 199 1.74 -11.05 16.83
C ASP A 199 1.46 -11.46 15.36
N THR A 200 2.46 -11.29 14.48
CA THR A 200 2.34 -11.71 13.07
C THR A 200 2.24 -13.23 12.94
N LEU A 201 3.05 -13.98 13.70
CA LEU A 201 2.96 -15.45 13.70
C LEU A 201 1.61 -15.94 14.22
N ALA A 202 1.11 -15.37 15.32
CA ALA A 202 -0.23 -15.69 15.83
C ALA A 202 -1.34 -15.39 14.79
N ALA A 203 -1.24 -14.27 14.09
CA ALA A 203 -2.17 -13.92 13.01
C ALA A 203 -2.03 -14.80 11.75
N LEU A 204 -0.82 -15.31 11.45
CA LEU A 204 -0.58 -16.28 10.36
C LEU A 204 -1.13 -17.67 10.70
N GLU A 205 -1.00 -18.10 11.95
CA GLU A 205 -1.56 -19.38 12.44
C GLU A 205 -3.09 -19.33 12.54
N ALA A 206 -3.67 -18.18 12.88
CA ALA A 206 -5.11 -17.93 12.92
C ALA A 206 -5.75 -17.68 11.54
N LEU A 207 -5.02 -17.85 10.42
CA LEU A 207 -5.57 -17.62 9.08
C LEU A 207 -6.75 -18.58 8.78
N PRO A 208 -7.91 -18.07 8.32
CA PRO A 208 -9.09 -18.91 8.04
C PRO A 208 -8.93 -19.77 6.79
N ASP A 209 -7.88 -19.54 5.99
CA ASP A 209 -7.57 -20.26 4.77
C ASP A 209 -6.06 -20.15 4.48
N PRO A 210 -5.28 -21.25 4.53
CA PRO A 210 -3.83 -21.23 4.24
C PRO A 210 -3.49 -20.67 2.85
N ARG A 211 -4.41 -20.73 1.88
CA ARG A 211 -4.19 -20.19 0.54
C ARG A 211 -4.00 -18.68 0.53
N LEU A 212 -4.38 -17.96 1.59
CA LEU A 212 -4.15 -16.52 1.72
C LEU A 212 -2.67 -16.14 1.76
N LEU A 213 -1.75 -17.08 2.04
CA LEU A 213 -0.31 -16.82 1.99
C LEU A 213 0.15 -16.25 0.64
N VAL A 214 -0.51 -16.54 -0.49
CA VAL A 214 -0.24 -15.96 -1.82
C VAL A 214 -0.18 -14.42 -1.83
N HIS A 215 -0.94 -13.75 -0.95
CA HIS A 215 -0.98 -12.30 -0.82
C HIS A 215 0.04 -11.75 0.19
N LEU A 216 0.72 -12.62 0.93
CA LEU A 216 1.49 -12.30 2.13
C LEU A 216 3.00 -12.42 1.94
N ALA A 217 3.49 -12.52 0.69
CA ALA A 217 4.92 -12.61 0.41
C ALA A 217 5.74 -11.48 1.04
N TRP A 218 5.31 -10.21 0.94
CA TRP A 218 5.99 -9.08 1.59
C TRP A 218 5.89 -9.12 3.14
N PRO A 219 4.71 -9.30 3.75
CA PRO A 219 4.60 -9.48 5.21
C PRO A 219 5.46 -10.62 5.76
N LEU A 220 5.51 -11.77 5.06
CA LEU A 220 6.35 -12.91 5.41
C LEU A 220 7.83 -12.52 5.38
N THR A 221 8.34 -11.93 4.29
CA THR A 221 9.76 -11.54 4.22
C THR A 221 10.13 -10.56 5.32
N VAL A 222 9.34 -9.49 5.53
CA VAL A 222 9.66 -8.46 6.53
C VAL A 222 9.74 -9.04 7.94
N THR A 223 8.71 -9.78 8.34
CA THR A 223 8.63 -10.31 9.71
C THR A 223 9.51 -11.53 9.93
N GLY A 224 9.62 -12.41 8.94
CA GLY A 224 10.46 -13.60 9.03
C GLY A 224 11.96 -13.29 8.96
N CYS A 225 12.40 -12.25 8.23
CA CYS A 225 13.78 -11.77 8.33
C CYS A 225 14.13 -11.23 9.74
N MET A 226 13.13 -10.86 10.54
CA MET A 226 13.27 -10.46 11.95
C MET A 226 13.02 -11.61 12.94
N ALA A 227 12.62 -12.80 12.47
CA ALA A 227 12.27 -13.93 13.32
C ALA A 227 13.46 -14.45 14.13
N GLN A 228 13.19 -14.87 15.36
CA GLN A 228 14.16 -15.54 16.22
C GLN A 228 14.43 -16.98 15.72
N PRO A 229 15.58 -17.61 16.04
CA PRO A 229 15.91 -18.96 15.57
C PRO A 229 14.84 -20.02 15.88
N HIS A 230 14.18 -19.90 17.03
CA HIS A 230 13.09 -20.80 17.45
C HIS A 230 11.75 -20.55 16.71
N GLN A 231 11.64 -19.50 15.89
CA GLN A 231 10.46 -19.16 15.08
C GLN A 231 10.64 -19.56 13.60
N GLU A 232 11.86 -19.80 13.14
CA GLU A 232 12.16 -20.10 11.72
C GLU A 232 11.44 -21.36 11.20
N GLY A 233 11.20 -22.35 12.07
CA GLY A 233 10.42 -23.55 11.75
C GLY A 233 8.96 -23.21 11.38
N VAL A 234 8.33 -22.31 12.13
CA VAL A 234 6.92 -21.93 11.94
C VAL A 234 6.67 -21.33 10.55
N PHE A 235 7.61 -20.51 10.05
CA PHE A 235 7.54 -19.98 8.68
C PHE A 235 7.62 -21.09 7.61
N ARG A 236 8.49 -22.08 7.79
CA ARG A 236 8.59 -23.24 6.88
C ARG A 236 7.32 -24.08 6.90
N ASP A 237 6.79 -24.35 8.10
CA ASP A 237 5.55 -25.11 8.29
C ASP A 237 4.33 -24.40 7.70
N LEU A 238 4.24 -23.08 7.81
CA LEU A 238 3.21 -22.26 7.17
C LEU A 238 3.21 -22.43 5.64
N LEU A 239 4.38 -22.34 5.00
CA LEU A 239 4.50 -22.52 3.55
C LEU A 239 4.14 -23.96 3.15
N ALA A 240 4.66 -24.97 3.86
CA ALA A 240 4.38 -26.38 3.60
C ALA A 240 2.89 -26.73 3.73
N ARG A 241 2.17 -26.14 4.71
CA ARG A 241 0.71 -26.31 4.87
C ARG A 241 -0.06 -25.68 3.70
N ALA A 242 0.37 -24.53 3.18
CA ALA A 242 -0.28 -23.91 2.04
C ALA A 242 -0.06 -24.69 0.73
N ASP A 243 1.14 -25.23 0.51
CA ASP A 243 1.44 -26.11 -0.63
C ASP A 243 0.58 -27.39 -0.61
N GLN A 244 0.42 -28.03 0.55
CA GLN A 244 -0.47 -29.20 0.70
C GLN A 244 -1.95 -28.83 0.47
N GLY A 245 -2.37 -27.62 0.85
CA GLY A 245 -3.73 -27.13 0.71
C GLY A 245 -4.12 -26.71 -0.72
N SER A 246 -3.19 -26.67 -1.68
CA SER A 246 -3.45 -26.28 -3.08
C SER A 246 -4.32 -27.29 -3.84
N GLY A 247 -4.22 -28.57 -3.49
CA GLY A 247 -4.94 -29.67 -4.15
C GLY A 247 -4.30 -30.18 -5.45
N SER A 248 -3.21 -29.55 -5.92
CA SER A 248 -2.32 -30.16 -6.91
C SER A 248 -1.48 -31.23 -6.22
N GLY A 249 -1.71 -32.50 -6.58
CA GLY A 249 -0.98 -33.62 -6.00
C GLY A 249 0.53 -33.52 -6.26
N GLY A 250 1.30 -33.14 -5.24
CA GLY A 250 2.76 -33.18 -5.25
C GLY A 250 3.44 -32.33 -6.33
N GLY A 251 3.12 -31.03 -6.40
CA GLY A 251 3.80 -30.10 -7.31
C GLY A 251 3.67 -28.65 -6.85
N ASP A 252 4.73 -27.86 -7.07
CA ASP A 252 4.80 -26.45 -6.68
C ASP A 252 3.61 -25.64 -7.21
N ASP A 253 2.72 -25.18 -6.33
CA ASP A 253 1.68 -24.22 -6.70
C ASP A 253 2.37 -22.93 -7.21
N PRO A 254 2.17 -22.52 -8.48
CA PRO A 254 2.78 -21.31 -9.03
C PRO A 254 2.30 -20.04 -8.31
N ALA A 255 1.12 -20.05 -7.69
CA ALA A 255 0.63 -18.94 -6.89
C ALA A 255 1.55 -18.69 -5.67
N LEU A 256 2.03 -19.76 -5.02
CA LEU A 256 2.94 -19.68 -3.88
C LEU A 256 4.41 -19.42 -4.26
N GLY A 257 4.75 -19.32 -5.55
CA GLY A 257 6.12 -19.05 -6.01
C GLY A 257 6.76 -17.82 -5.33
N ARG A 258 6.00 -16.76 -5.10
CA ARG A 258 6.48 -15.56 -4.38
C ARG A 258 6.80 -15.82 -2.91
N CYS A 259 6.06 -16.73 -2.27
CA CYS A 259 6.32 -17.14 -0.89
C CYS A 259 7.54 -18.07 -0.79
N ARG A 260 7.81 -18.88 -1.83
CA ARG A 260 9.08 -19.63 -1.94
C ARG A 260 10.27 -18.67 -2.05
N VAL A 261 10.17 -17.62 -2.87
CA VAL A 261 11.23 -16.60 -2.98
C VAL A 261 11.39 -15.82 -1.66
N ALA A 262 10.29 -15.45 -0.99
CA ALA A 262 10.34 -14.89 0.38
C ALA A 262 11.08 -15.83 1.34
N MET A 263 10.80 -17.14 1.31
CA MET A 263 11.49 -18.15 2.13
C MET A 263 13.00 -18.18 1.85
N GLN A 264 13.41 -18.14 0.59
CA GLN A 264 14.83 -18.10 0.21
C GLN A 264 15.54 -16.86 0.76
N VAL A 265 14.88 -15.69 0.73
CA VAL A 265 15.41 -14.46 1.35
C VAL A 265 15.54 -14.62 2.86
N MET A 266 14.48 -15.09 3.53
CA MET A 266 14.48 -15.32 4.98
C MET A 266 15.60 -16.27 5.40
N GLU A 267 15.75 -17.43 4.75
CA GLU A 267 16.86 -18.36 5.02
C GLU A 267 18.24 -17.75 4.74
N GLY A 268 18.35 -16.94 3.69
CA GLY A 268 19.59 -16.22 3.37
C GLY A 268 19.95 -15.18 4.43
N VAL A 269 18.97 -14.58 5.10
CA VAL A 269 19.17 -13.67 6.24
C VAL A 269 19.54 -14.48 7.49
N TRP A 270 18.79 -15.54 7.81
CA TRP A 270 19.04 -16.40 8.98
C TRP A 270 20.45 -17.01 8.99
N LYS A 271 20.93 -17.50 7.84
CA LYS A 271 22.29 -18.06 7.67
C LYS A 271 23.43 -17.06 7.88
N ARG A 272 23.14 -15.75 7.87
CA ARG A 272 24.14 -14.67 7.96
C ARG A 272 23.91 -13.73 9.14
N ARG A 273 23.03 -14.10 10.08
CA ARG A 273 22.55 -13.26 11.19
C ARG A 273 23.64 -12.48 11.93
N ASP A 274 24.80 -13.09 12.16
CA ASP A 274 25.94 -12.49 12.87
C ASP A 274 26.82 -11.54 12.03
N SER A 275 26.55 -11.42 10.73
CA SER A 275 27.27 -10.57 9.76
C SER A 275 26.34 -9.71 8.91
N LEU A 276 25.08 -9.52 9.35
CA LEU A 276 24.14 -8.63 8.68
C LEU A 276 24.51 -7.16 8.89
N PRO A 277 24.28 -6.30 7.87
CA PRO A 277 24.43 -4.87 8.02
C PRO A 277 23.27 -4.26 8.83
N ASP A 278 23.54 -3.19 9.57
CA ASP A 278 22.55 -2.48 10.42
C ASP A 278 21.34 -1.88 9.67
N ASN A 279 21.32 -1.94 8.33
CA ASN A 279 20.26 -1.37 7.51
C ASN A 279 19.58 -2.42 6.62
N TRP A 280 18.25 -2.31 6.54
CA TRP A 280 17.38 -3.22 5.79
C TRP A 280 17.74 -3.35 4.30
N ALA A 281 18.08 -2.23 3.65
CA ALA A 281 18.41 -2.20 2.24
C ALA A 281 19.59 -3.14 1.90
N ALA A 282 20.68 -3.02 2.65
CA ALA A 282 21.85 -3.86 2.47
C ALA A 282 21.57 -5.32 2.87
N ALA A 283 20.77 -5.57 3.91
CA ALA A 283 20.38 -6.92 4.31
C ALA A 283 19.59 -7.67 3.22
N MET A 284 18.69 -6.98 2.51
CA MET A 284 17.94 -7.56 1.38
C MET A 284 18.79 -7.77 0.11
N GLN A 285 19.83 -6.94 -0.11
CA GLN A 285 20.71 -7.06 -1.28
C GLN A 285 21.69 -8.25 -1.20
N LEU A 286 21.87 -8.86 -0.02
CA LEU A 286 22.72 -10.04 0.19
C LEU A 286 22.29 -11.29 -0.61
N GLY A 287 21.12 -11.29 -1.25
CA GLY A 287 20.64 -12.36 -2.14
C GLY A 287 21.19 -12.32 -3.57
N GLY A 288 21.85 -11.23 -4.00
CA GLY A 288 22.37 -11.07 -5.36
C GLY A 288 21.33 -10.68 -6.42
N THR A 289 20.04 -10.80 -6.14
CA THR A 289 18.92 -10.27 -6.94
C THR A 289 18.03 -9.36 -6.10
N PRO A 290 17.62 -8.19 -6.61
CA PRO A 290 16.61 -7.36 -5.95
C PRO A 290 15.26 -8.08 -6.01
N VAL A 291 14.81 -8.62 -4.87
CA VAL A 291 13.58 -9.42 -4.84
C VAL A 291 12.36 -8.52 -4.90
N LEU A 292 11.75 -8.45 -6.08
CA LEU A 292 10.43 -7.85 -6.28
C LEU A 292 9.36 -8.77 -5.67
N LEU A 293 9.02 -8.52 -4.40
CA LEU A 293 7.98 -9.20 -3.62
C LEU A 293 6.54 -8.78 -4.04
N LEU A 294 6.28 -8.68 -5.35
CA LEU A 294 5.05 -8.15 -5.96
C LEU A 294 3.93 -9.18 -6.11
#